data_AF-A0A2N1CWT5-F1
#
_entry.id   AF-A0A2N1CWT5-F1
#
_cell.length_a   1.000
_cell.length_b   1.000
_cell.length_c   1.000
_cell.angle_alpha   90.00
_cell.angle_beta   90.00
_cell.angle_gamma   90.00
#
_symmetry.space_group_name_H-M   'P 1'
#
loop_
_entity.id
_entity.type
_entity.pdbx_description
1 polymer ?
#
loop_
_entity_poly.entity_id
_entity_poly.type
_entity_poly.pdbx_seq_one_letter_code
_entity_poly.pdbx_strand_id
1 'polypeptide(L)'
;PELTEITEAVPAMVDLAGNPLVPRDTTFTSANGPDIVNPTRILISVNNGATNVPTNPVIESLFNEPIDPVSITSAIRLYDTITGLNVPSSVALSADGLRLTMVPNEALLVSRTYYVYVYGLRDLSGNGVVNFFSTF
;
A
#
# COMPACT_ATOMS: atom_id res chain seq x y z
N PRO A 1 -12.68 -17.80 6.05
CA PRO A 1 -11.69 -18.65 6.74
C PRO A 1 -11.82 -18.46 8.25
N GLU A 2 -11.97 -19.54 9.02
CA GLU A 2 -12.10 -19.42 10.48
C GLU A 2 -10.80 -18.91 11.09
N LEU A 3 -10.95 -18.00 12.05
CA LEU A 3 -9.87 -17.38 12.82
C LEU A 3 -9.58 -18.26 14.04
N THR A 4 -8.31 -18.49 14.36
CA THR A 4 -7.93 -19.18 15.59
C THR A 4 -7.78 -18.15 16.70
N GLU A 5 -8.63 -18.23 17.72
CA GLU A 5 -8.49 -17.41 18.92
C GLU A 5 -7.34 -17.95 19.79
N ILE A 6 -6.40 -17.08 20.13
CA ILE A 6 -5.29 -17.35 21.03
C ILE A 6 -5.43 -16.39 22.22
N THR A 7 -5.44 -16.96 23.42
CA THR A 7 -5.40 -16.17 24.67
C THR A 7 -4.05 -16.38 25.33
N GLU A 8 -3.30 -15.28 25.48
CA GLU A 8 -2.11 -15.25 26.31
C GLU A 8 -2.49 -14.75 27.71
N ALA A 9 -2.34 -15.63 28.70
CA ALA A 9 -2.55 -15.30 30.09
C ALA A 9 -1.23 -14.87 30.74
N VAL A 10 -1.21 -13.69 31.34
CA VAL A 10 -0.12 -13.29 32.24
C VAL A 10 -0.49 -13.79 33.63
N PRO A 11 0.21 -14.82 34.16
CA PRO A 11 -0.10 -15.35 35.48
C PRO A 11 0.17 -14.31 36.57
N ALA A 12 -0.28 -14.59 37.79
CA ALA A 12 0.11 -13.78 38.94
C ALA A 12 1.64 -13.77 39.06
N MET A 13 2.24 -12.59 38.89
CA MET A 13 3.67 -12.36 39.04
C MET A 13 3.91 -11.49 40.26
N VAL A 14 5.07 -11.60 40.89
CA VAL A 14 5.46 -10.76 42.02
C VAL A 14 6.80 -10.11 41.66
N ASP A 15 6.95 -8.81 41.93
CA ASP A 15 8.23 -8.13 41.73
C ASP A 15 9.27 -8.53 42.80
N LEU A 16 10.50 -8.02 42.67
CA LEU A 16 11.58 -8.34 43.61
C LEU A 16 11.31 -7.83 45.05
N ALA A 17 10.44 -6.83 45.20
CA ALA A 17 10.05 -6.26 46.49
C ALA A 17 8.81 -6.95 47.10
N GLY A 18 8.21 -7.93 46.41
CA GLY A 18 7.04 -8.65 46.90
C GLY A 18 5.68 -8.10 46.44
N ASN A 19 5.65 -7.11 45.54
CA ASN A 19 4.39 -6.55 45.05
C ASN A 19 3.76 -7.44 43.98
N PRO A 20 2.50 -7.88 44.14
CA PRO A 20 1.83 -8.69 43.13
C PRO A 20 1.41 -7.83 41.93
N LEU A 21 1.72 -8.31 40.72
CA LEU A 21 1.12 -7.86 39.47
C LEU A 21 -0.31 -8.41 39.36
N VAL A 22 -1.23 -7.55 38.95
CA VAL A 22 -2.61 -7.95 38.63
C VAL A 22 -2.58 -8.84 37.38
N PRO A 23 -3.13 -10.07 37.42
CA PRO A 23 -3.22 -10.93 36.25
C PRO A 23 -3.95 -10.24 35.11
N ARG A 24 -3.47 -10.43 33.88
CA ARG A 24 -4.08 -9.87 32.69
C ARG A 24 -4.01 -10.87 31.55
N ASP A 25 -5.12 -11.04 30.87
CA ASP A 25 -5.18 -11.85 29.66
C ASP A 25 -5.27 -10.93 28.44
N THR A 26 -4.65 -11.36 27.34
CA THR A 26 -4.80 -10.73 26.03
C THR A 26 -5.24 -11.78 25.03
N THR A 27 -6.29 -11.47 24.27
CA THR A 27 -6.82 -12.35 23.23
C THR A 27 -6.57 -11.73 21.86
N PHE A 28 -6.07 -12.54 20.93
CA PHE A 28 -5.91 -12.17 19.54
C PHE A 28 -6.31 -13.33 18.63
N THR A 29 -6.64 -13.03 17.39
CA THR A 29 -7.00 -14.02 16.38
C THR A 29 -5.91 -14.12 15.32
N SER A 30 -5.42 -15.33 15.05
CA SER A 30 -4.55 -15.60 13.90
C SER A 30 -5.34 -16.20 12.73
N ALA A 31 -4.83 -16.00 11.51
CA ALA A 31 -5.32 -16.72 10.34
C ALA A 31 -4.89 -18.20 10.39
N ASN A 32 -5.64 -19.07 9.71
CA ASN A 32 -5.38 -20.52 9.66
C ASN A 32 -4.14 -20.94 8.83
N GLY A 33 -3.24 -20.00 8.53
CA GLY A 33 -2.05 -20.24 7.72
C GLY A 33 -1.43 -18.95 7.21
N PRO A 34 -0.26 -19.05 6.57
CA PRO A 34 0.34 -17.91 5.88
C PRO A 34 -0.54 -17.47 4.72
N ASP A 35 -0.61 -16.16 4.52
CA ASP A 35 -1.20 -15.59 3.32
C ASP A 35 -0.18 -15.63 2.18
N ILE A 36 -0.56 -16.29 1.09
CA ILE A 36 0.27 -16.53 -0.10
C ILE A 36 -0.41 -16.04 -1.38
N VAL A 37 -1.52 -15.31 -1.24
CA VAL A 37 -2.27 -14.80 -2.40
C VAL A 37 -1.67 -13.45 -2.77
N ASN A 38 -1.43 -13.25 -4.07
CA ASN A 38 -0.94 -11.96 -4.54
C ASN A 38 -2.11 -10.96 -4.67
N PRO A 39 -1.90 -9.69 -4.30
CA PRO A 39 -2.91 -8.66 -4.52
C PRO A 39 -3.16 -8.43 -6.00
N THR A 40 -4.42 -8.13 -6.32
CA THR A 40 -4.88 -7.75 -7.64
C THR A 40 -5.38 -6.32 -7.65
N ARG A 41 -5.02 -5.58 -8.71
CA ARG A 41 -5.53 -4.22 -8.93
C ARG A 41 -6.92 -4.29 -9.55
N ILE A 42 -7.90 -3.74 -8.85
CA ILE A 42 -9.31 -3.68 -9.25
C ILE A 42 -9.59 -2.49 -10.16
N LEU A 43 -9.02 -1.32 -9.88
CA LEU A 43 -9.31 -0.07 -10.60
C LEU A 43 -8.06 0.77 -10.80
N ILE A 44 -8.05 1.55 -11.88
CA ILE A 44 -7.08 2.63 -12.13
C ILE A 44 -7.83 3.88 -12.63
N SER A 45 -7.49 5.07 -12.13
CA SER A 45 -8.16 6.31 -12.56
C SER A 45 -7.68 6.83 -13.92
N VAL A 46 -6.43 6.55 -14.27
CA VAL A 46 -5.84 6.90 -15.57
C VAL A 46 -5.50 5.64 -16.34
N ASN A 47 -6.30 5.33 -17.35
CA ASN A 47 -6.09 4.17 -18.21
C ASN A 47 -4.85 4.35 -19.08
N ASN A 48 -4.23 3.24 -19.46
CA ASN A 48 -3.10 3.25 -20.38
C ASN A 48 -3.51 3.83 -21.76
N GLY A 49 -2.77 4.80 -22.25
CA GLY A 49 -3.07 5.54 -23.48
C GLY A 49 -4.18 6.59 -23.32
N ALA A 50 -4.51 7.01 -22.09
CA ALA A 50 -5.44 8.11 -21.89
C ALA A 50 -4.93 9.39 -22.58
N THR A 51 -5.86 10.24 -23.01
CA THR A 51 -5.54 11.54 -23.61
C THR A 51 -6.38 12.61 -22.94
N ASN A 52 -5.99 13.88 -23.09
CA ASN A 52 -6.68 15.02 -22.46
C ASN A 52 -6.78 14.90 -20.93
N VAL A 53 -5.79 14.27 -20.29
CA VAL A 53 -5.70 14.22 -18.82
C VAL A 53 -5.36 15.63 -18.31
N PRO A 54 -6.01 16.11 -17.23
CA PRO A 54 -5.68 17.40 -16.62
C PRO A 54 -4.20 17.48 -16.21
N THR A 55 -3.65 18.68 -16.16
CA THR A 55 -2.24 18.88 -15.77
C THR A 55 -2.00 18.63 -14.27
N ASN A 56 -3.04 18.51 -13.46
CA ASN A 56 -2.98 18.19 -12.04
C ASN A 56 -3.77 16.89 -11.74
N PRO A 57 -3.41 15.76 -12.36
CA PRO A 57 -4.19 14.54 -12.23
C PRO A 57 -4.07 13.96 -10.82
N VAL A 58 -5.18 13.41 -10.32
CA VAL A 58 -5.17 12.50 -9.17
C VAL A 58 -5.17 11.08 -9.72
N ILE A 59 -4.03 10.41 -9.58
CA ILE A 59 -3.83 9.04 -10.09
C ILE A 59 -4.15 8.08 -8.95
N GLU A 60 -5.18 7.26 -9.12
CA GLU A 60 -5.63 6.29 -8.11
C GLU A 60 -5.49 4.87 -8.63
N SER A 61 -5.15 3.95 -7.72
CA SER A 61 -5.25 2.51 -7.92
C SER A 61 -5.94 1.87 -6.72
N LEU A 62 -6.93 1.01 -6.98
CA LEU A 62 -7.62 0.23 -5.96
C LEU A 62 -7.18 -1.23 -6.03
N PHE A 63 -6.92 -1.84 -4.88
CA PHE A 63 -6.52 -3.24 -4.73
C PHE A 63 -7.59 -4.04 -3.98
N ASN A 64 -7.57 -5.35 -4.13
CA ASN A 64 -8.45 -6.27 -3.38
C ASN A 64 -7.89 -6.66 -2.01
N GLU A 65 -6.63 -6.33 -1.72
CA GLU A 65 -5.93 -6.63 -0.48
C GLU A 65 -5.12 -5.41 -0.01
N PRO A 66 -4.97 -5.19 1.31
CA PRO A 66 -4.20 -4.08 1.85
C PRO A 66 -2.72 -4.14 1.43
N ILE A 67 -2.22 -3.04 0.88
CA ILE A 67 -0.83 -2.87 0.48
C ILE A 67 0.03 -2.48 1.71
N ASP A 68 1.25 -3.00 1.77
CA ASP A 68 2.24 -2.59 2.77
C ASP A 68 2.64 -1.12 2.53
N PRO A 69 2.37 -0.21 3.50
CA PRO A 69 2.73 1.20 3.37
C PRO A 69 4.23 1.45 3.20
N VAL A 70 5.10 0.54 3.66
CA VAL A 70 6.55 0.67 3.48
C VAL A 70 6.94 0.43 2.02
N SER A 71 6.23 -0.45 1.32
CA SER A 71 6.51 -0.81 -0.07
C SER A 71 6.23 0.33 -1.08
N ILE A 72 5.34 1.29 -0.74
CA ILE A 72 4.87 2.29 -1.70
C ILE A 72 5.94 3.32 -2.10
N THR A 73 6.89 3.61 -1.20
CA THR A 73 7.81 4.75 -1.34
C THR A 73 8.77 4.58 -2.53
N SER A 74 9.20 3.35 -2.81
CA SER A 74 10.11 3.02 -3.91
C SER A 74 9.42 2.35 -5.10
N ALA A 75 8.21 1.82 -4.89
CA ALA A 75 7.53 1.04 -5.90
C ALA A 75 6.84 1.87 -6.97
N ILE A 76 6.66 3.17 -6.74
CA ILE A 76 5.84 4.01 -7.61
C ILE A 76 6.55 5.26 -8.08
N ARG A 77 6.40 5.58 -9.36
CA ARG A 77 7.00 6.76 -9.97
C ARG A 77 6.16 7.29 -11.12
N LEU A 78 6.09 8.62 -11.21
CA LEU A 78 5.65 9.34 -12.39
C LEU A 78 6.88 9.76 -13.19
N TYR A 79 6.87 9.56 -14.50
CA TYR A 79 8.02 9.77 -15.37
C TYR A 79 7.61 10.58 -16.60
N ASP A 80 8.38 11.62 -16.91
CA ASP A 80 8.19 12.46 -18.09
C ASP A 80 9.06 11.94 -19.24
N THR A 81 8.44 11.56 -20.35
CA THR A 81 9.17 10.94 -21.48
C THR A 81 10.03 11.93 -22.25
N ILE A 82 9.76 13.23 -22.13
CA ILE A 82 10.45 14.27 -22.90
C ILE A 82 11.74 14.67 -22.20
N THR A 83 11.70 14.87 -20.88
CA THR A 83 12.92 15.17 -20.09
C THR A 83 13.68 13.91 -19.71
N GLY A 84 13.00 12.76 -19.71
CA GLY A 84 13.57 11.50 -19.29
C GLY A 84 13.79 11.40 -17.77
N LEU A 85 13.04 12.18 -16.98
CA LEU A 85 13.21 12.30 -15.53
C LEU A 85 11.93 11.92 -14.77
N ASN A 86 12.10 11.51 -13.51
CA ASN A 86 10.97 11.33 -12.61
C ASN A 86 10.36 12.69 -12.25
N VAL A 87 9.03 12.76 -12.26
CA VAL A 87 8.27 13.93 -11.81
C VAL A 87 8.04 13.80 -10.30
N PRO A 88 8.47 14.78 -9.47
CA PRO A 88 8.20 14.78 -8.05
C PRO A 88 6.70 14.68 -7.79
N SER A 89 6.30 13.67 -7.02
CA SER A 89 4.90 13.35 -6.74
C SER A 89 4.74 12.91 -5.29
N SER A 90 3.63 13.29 -4.69
CA SER A 90 3.18 12.78 -3.40
C SER A 90 2.43 11.47 -3.60
N VAL A 91 2.64 10.51 -2.70
CA VAL A 91 2.02 9.19 -2.73
C VAL A 91 1.43 8.92 -1.36
N ALA A 92 0.18 8.45 -1.34
CA ALA A 92 -0.54 8.12 -0.12
C ALA A 92 -1.27 6.79 -0.27
N LEU A 93 -1.48 6.13 0.86
CA LEU A 93 -2.30 4.94 0.98
C LEU A 93 -3.47 5.25 1.93
N SER A 94 -4.66 4.79 1.59
CA SER A 94 -5.85 4.91 2.46
C SER A 94 -5.66 4.13 3.76
N ALA A 95 -6.47 4.48 4.77
CA ALA A 95 -6.38 3.86 6.11
C ALA A 95 -6.63 2.34 6.10
N ASP A 96 -7.42 1.84 5.14
CA ASP A 96 -7.67 0.41 4.93
C ASP A 96 -6.59 -0.28 4.08
N GLY A 97 -5.61 0.46 3.57
CA GLY A 97 -4.53 -0.05 2.73
C GLY A 97 -4.93 -0.38 1.28
N LEU A 98 -6.19 -0.15 0.89
CA LEU A 98 -6.71 -0.64 -0.40
C LEU A 98 -6.55 0.35 -1.55
N ARG A 99 -6.50 1.65 -1.24
CA ARG A 99 -6.43 2.71 -2.25
C ARG A 99 -5.10 3.44 -2.17
N LEU A 100 -4.37 3.37 -3.26
CA LEU A 100 -3.17 4.16 -3.46
C LEU A 100 -3.49 5.38 -4.33
N THR A 101 -3.01 6.55 -3.90
CA THR A 101 -3.17 7.82 -4.61
C THR A 101 -1.80 8.44 -4.87
N MET A 102 -1.58 8.94 -6.08
CA MET A 102 -0.42 9.70 -6.49
C MET A 102 -0.87 11.05 -7.06
N VAL A 103 -0.24 12.13 -6.62
CA VAL A 103 -0.50 13.49 -7.10
C VAL A 103 0.84 14.17 -7.40
N PRO A 104 1.08 14.68 -8.63
CA PRO A 104 2.25 15.49 -8.94
C PRO A 104 2.32 16.71 -8.01
N ASN A 105 3.53 17.04 -7.53
CA ASN A 105 3.70 18.18 -6.63
C ASN A 105 3.49 19.52 -7.35
N GLU A 106 3.75 19.53 -8.66
CA GLU A 106 3.59 20.68 -9.55
C GLU A 106 2.74 20.29 -10.75
N ALA A 107 2.12 21.27 -11.40
CA ALA A 107 1.35 21.04 -12.61
C ALA A 107 2.21 20.44 -13.72
N LEU A 108 1.71 19.37 -14.33
CA LEU A 108 2.31 18.72 -15.49
C LEU A 108 2.30 19.67 -16.69
N LEU A 109 3.30 19.50 -17.56
CA LEU A 109 3.42 20.28 -18.77
C LEU A 109 2.53 19.70 -19.87
N VAL A 110 1.86 20.57 -20.60
CA VAL A 110 0.97 20.19 -21.71
C VAL A 110 1.76 19.60 -22.89
N SER A 111 1.05 18.84 -23.74
CA SER A 111 1.62 18.21 -24.93
C SER A 111 2.82 17.29 -24.63
N ARG A 112 2.73 16.58 -23.51
CA ARG A 112 3.71 15.58 -23.07
C ARG A 112 3.05 14.24 -22.84
N THR A 113 3.86 13.19 -22.88
CA THR A 113 3.47 11.85 -22.44
C THR A 113 4.11 11.58 -21.09
N TYR A 114 3.32 11.08 -20.16
CA TYR A 114 3.76 10.66 -18.85
C TYR A 114 3.55 9.16 -18.67
N TYR A 115 4.45 8.53 -17.93
CA TYR A 115 4.32 7.15 -17.48
C TYR A 115 4.12 7.10 -15.97
N VAL A 116 3.13 6.36 -15.52
CA VAL A 116 3.07 5.86 -14.15
C VAL A 116 3.61 4.45 -14.15
N TYR A 117 4.68 4.21 -13.41
CA TYR A 117 5.20 2.87 -13.19
C TYR A 117 4.92 2.43 -11.78
N VAL A 118 4.46 1.18 -11.66
CA VAL A 118 4.28 0.49 -10.39
C VAL A 118 5.04 -0.81 -10.44
N TYR A 119 6.09 -0.92 -9.63
CA TYR A 119 7.01 -2.06 -9.62
C TYR A 119 7.40 -2.42 -8.20
N GLY A 120 7.16 -3.66 -7.78
CA GLY A 120 7.61 -4.16 -6.47
C GLY A 120 6.73 -3.74 -5.28
N LEU A 121 5.48 -3.32 -5.51
CA LEU A 121 4.48 -3.24 -4.44
C LEU A 121 4.25 -4.61 -3.82
N ARG A 122 3.96 -4.62 -2.51
CA ARG A 122 3.66 -5.84 -1.75
C ARG A 122 2.50 -5.61 -0.80
N ASP A 123 1.80 -6.68 -0.42
CA ASP A 123 0.88 -6.64 0.73
C ASP A 123 1.60 -6.75 2.07
N LEU A 124 0.81 -6.72 3.15
CA LEU A 124 1.27 -6.89 4.53
C LEU A 124 1.93 -8.27 4.81
N SER A 125 1.67 -9.25 3.96
CA SER A 125 2.18 -10.62 4.04
C SER A 125 3.48 -10.80 3.22
N GLY A 126 3.87 -9.78 2.43
CA GLY A 126 5.03 -9.78 1.57
C GLY A 126 4.77 -10.33 0.16
N ASN A 127 3.53 -10.65 -0.20
CA ASN A 127 3.16 -11.11 -1.54
C ASN A 127 3.19 -9.94 -2.52
N GLY A 128 3.69 -10.20 -3.73
CA GLY A 128 3.96 -9.14 -4.71
C GLY A 128 2.75 -8.81 -5.56
N VAL A 129 2.50 -7.51 -5.77
CA VAL A 129 1.59 -7.06 -6.82
C VAL A 129 2.25 -7.25 -8.18
N VAL A 130 1.50 -7.75 -9.16
CA VAL A 130 1.98 -7.81 -10.55
C VAL A 130 2.33 -6.40 -11.03
N ASN A 131 3.55 -6.22 -11.54
CA ASN A 131 4.02 -4.92 -12.02
C ASN A 131 3.15 -4.41 -13.17
N PHE A 132 2.93 -3.10 -13.20
CA PHE A 132 2.14 -2.48 -14.25
C PHE A 132 2.60 -1.06 -14.55
N PHE A 133 2.15 -0.56 -15.69
CA PHE A 133 2.33 0.83 -16.07
C PHE A 133 1.09 1.36 -16.79
N SER A 134 0.97 2.68 -16.84
CA SER A 134 0.01 3.39 -17.69
C SER A 134 0.67 4.61 -18.30
N THR A 135 0.38 4.87 -19.56
CA THR A 135 0.74 6.12 -20.25
C THR A 135 -0.46 7.06 -20.36
N PHE A 136 -0.20 8.37 -20.36
CA PHE A 136 -1.21 9.39 -20.66
C PHE A 136 -0.58 10.71 -21.11
#